data_AF-A0A3R9TF30-F1
#
_entry.id   AF-A0A3R9TF30-F1
#
_cell.length_a   1.000
_cell.length_b   1.000
_cell.length_c   1.000
_cell.angle_alpha   90.00
_cell.angle_beta   90.00
_cell.angle_gamma   90.00
#
_symmetry.space_group_name_H-M   'P 1'
#
loop_
_entity.id
_entity.type
_entity.pdbx_description
1 polymer ?
#
loop_
_entity_poly.entity_id
_entity_poly.type
_entity_poly.pdbx_seq_one_letter_code
_entity_poly.pdbx_strand_id
1 'polypeptide(L)' 'FSFHFKTPLEVKDFFKDAGFSQVNVEQPQIFFGQVSKDSDEEHLGDLVWTIHAQLK' A
#
# COMPACT_ATOMS: atom_id res chain seq x y z
N PHE A 1 -17.79 -5.60 -6.88
CA PHE A 1 -16.78 -6.53 -6.34
C PHE A 1 -16.04 -5.82 -5.22
N SER A 2 -15.60 -6.55 -4.20
CA SER A 2 -14.86 -5.98 -3.07
C SER A 2 -13.69 -6.88 -2.76
N PHE A 3 -12.54 -6.30 -2.42
CA PHE A 3 -11.35 -7.01 -1.99
C PHE A 3 -11.09 -6.65 -0.53
N HIS A 4 -10.70 -7.64 0.26
CA HIS A 4 -10.24 -7.44 1.63
C HIS A 4 -8.83 -8.02 1.71
N PHE A 5 -7.88 -7.15 2.02
CA PHE A 5 -6.47 -7.47 2.14
C PHE A 5 -6.06 -7.31 3.60
N LYS A 6 -5.36 -8.31 4.14
CA LYS A 6 -4.92 -8.34 5.54
C LYS A 6 -3.54 -7.71 5.72
N THR A 7 -2.74 -7.67 4.66
CA THR A 7 -1.38 -7.13 4.69
C THR A 7 -1.09 -6.27 3.46
N PRO A 8 -0.15 -5.30 3.55
CA PRO A 8 0.29 -4.52 2.40
C PRO A 8 0.89 -5.39 1.28
N LEU A 9 1.44 -6.56 1.62
CA LEU A 9 2.01 -7.50 0.65
C LEU A 9 0.93 -8.09 -0.26
N GLU A 10 -0.23 -8.49 0.29
CA GLU A 10 -1.36 -9.00 -0.49
C GLU A 10 -1.83 -7.98 -1.54
N VAL A 11 -1.79 -6.68 -1.19
CA VAL A 11 -2.10 -5.60 -2.13
C VAL A 11 -1.04 -5.52 -3.22
N LYS A 12 0.25 -5.49 -2.87
CA LYS A 12 1.35 -5.40 -3.85
C LYS A 12 1.27 -6.54 -4.86
N ASP A 13 1.04 -7.76 -4.41
CA ASP A 13 0.99 -8.94 -5.27
C ASP A 13 -0.24 -8.91 -6.18
N PHE A 14 -1.41 -8.54 -5.66
CA PHE A 14 -2.63 -8.39 -6.47
C PHE A 14 -2.43 -7.43 -7.66
N PHE A 15 -1.81 -6.27 -7.43
CA PHE A 15 -1.57 -5.30 -8.51
C PHE A 15 -0.45 -5.76 -9.48
N LYS A 16 0.56 -6.48 -9.00
CA LYS A 16 1.56 -7.07 -9.91
C LYS A 16 0.96 -8.14 -10.80
N ASP A 17 0.12 -9.01 -10.25
CA ASP A 17 -0.58 -10.06 -11.00
C ASP A 17 -1.57 -9.46 -12.02
N ALA A 18 -2.12 -8.28 -11.72
CA ALA A 18 -2.93 -7.50 -12.66
C ALA A 18 -2.10 -6.80 -13.76
N GLY A 19 -0.77 -6.95 -13.78
CA GLY A 19 0.11 -6.47 -14.85
C GLY A 19 0.78 -5.13 -14.58
N PHE A 20 0.62 -4.54 -13.38
CA PHE A 20 1.33 -3.30 -13.03
C PHE A 20 2.80 -3.59 -12.71
N SER A 21 3.71 -2.92 -13.43
CA SER A 21 5.15 -3.16 -13.31
C SER A 21 5.78 -2.53 -12.07
N GLN A 22 5.17 -1.48 -11.54
CA GLN A 22 5.61 -0.82 -10.33
C GLN A 22 4.39 -0.56 -9.44
N VAL A 23 4.49 -1.01 -8.19
CA VAL A 23 3.43 -0.88 -7.19
C VAL A 23 4.07 -0.47 -5.86
N ASN A 24 3.68 0.69 -5.34
CA ASN A 24 4.02 1.14 -4.00
C ASN A 24 2.75 1.19 -3.14
N VAL A 25 2.86 0.68 -1.91
CA VAL A 25 1.76 0.62 -0.94
C VAL A 25 2.28 1.22 0.34
N GLU A 26 1.70 2.33 0.77
CA GLU A 26 2.13 3.12 1.92
C GLU A 26 0.93 3.44 2.81
N GLN A 27 1.16 3.65 4.11
CA GLN A 27 0.12 4.18 5.01
C GLN A 27 -0.08 5.68 4.71
N PRO A 28 -1.33 6.19 4.71
CA PRO A 28 -1.63 7.60 4.48
C PRO A 28 -0.78 8.57 5.30
N GLN A 29 -0.58 8.29 6.58
CA GLN A 29 0.23 9.16 7.44
C GLN A 29 1.69 9.27 6.97
N ILE A 30 2.25 8.19 6.44
CA ILE A 30 3.60 8.21 5.84
C ILE A 30 3.56 8.97 4.50
N PHE A 31 2.57 8.69 3.65
CA PHE A 31 2.43 9.32 2.33
C PHE A 31 2.29 10.86 2.43
N PHE A 32 1.52 11.35 3.41
CA PHE A 32 1.34 12.79 3.65
C PHE A 32 2.44 13.41 4.52
N GLY A 33 3.49 12.64 4.87
CA GLY A 33 4.62 13.13 5.65
C GLY A 33 4.28 13.48 7.11
N GLN A 34 3.24 12.86 7.67
CA GLN A 34 2.81 13.05 9.05
C GLN A 34 3.63 12.20 10.03
N VAL A 35 4.19 11.07 9.57
CA VAL A 35 5.02 10.14 10.37
C VAL A 35 6.23 9.66 9.54
N SER A 36 7.34 9.36 10.20
CA SER A 36 8.56 8.84 9.55
C SER A 36 8.41 7.38 9.11
N LYS A 37 9.08 7.03 8.00
CA LYS A 37 9.09 5.69 7.35
C LYS A 37 9.65 4.55 8.19
N ASP A 38 10.20 4.81 9.36
CA ASP A 38 10.79 3.75 10.21
C ASP A 38 9.73 2.84 10.87
N SER A 39 8.44 3.09 10.60
CA SER A 39 7.29 2.37 11.19
C SER A 39 6.36 1.77 10.13
N ASP A 40 6.92 1.33 8.99
CA ASP A 40 6.15 0.81 7.84
C ASP A 40 5.42 -0.52 8.13
N GLU A 41 5.84 -1.30 9.14
CA GLU A 41 5.22 -2.58 9.51
C GLU A 41 4.17 -2.46 10.63
N GLU A 42 4.23 -1.42 11.47
CA GLU A 42 3.24 -1.19 12.51
C GLU A 42 2.03 -0.43 11.95
N HIS A 43 0.82 -0.92 12.25
CA HIS A 43 -0.41 -0.21 11.88
C HIS A 43 -0.48 1.10 12.67
N LEU A 44 -0.29 2.25 12.01
CA LEU A 44 -0.31 3.59 12.61
C LEU A 44 -1.74 4.11 12.88
N GLY A 45 -2.69 3.19 13.06
CA GLY A 45 -4.12 3.50 13.20
C GLY A 45 -4.83 3.84 11.88
N ASP A 46 -4.13 3.79 10.75
CA ASP A 46 -4.73 4.01 9.44
C ASP A 46 -5.55 2.78 9.01
N LEU A 47 -6.82 3.00 8.68
CA LEU A 47 -7.77 1.96 8.24
C LEU A 47 -7.63 1.58 6.76
N VAL A 48 -6.77 2.30 6.02
CA VAL A 48 -6.64 2.19 4.57
C VAL A 48 -5.18 2.38 4.16
N TRP A 49 -4.82 1.89 2.97
CA TRP A 49 -3.51 2.13 2.35
C TRP A 49 -3.65 3.00 1.10
N THR A 50 -2.61 3.79 0.82
CA THR A 50 -2.46 4.54 -0.43
C THR A 50 -1.69 3.68 -1.42
N ILE A 51 -2.25 3.49 -2.63
CA ILE A 51 -1.68 2.64 -3.67
C ILE A 51 -1.27 3.50 -4.86
N HIS A 52 0.02 3.44 -5.20
CA HIS A 52 0.56 4.04 -6.43
C HIS A 52 1.01 2.92 -7.35
N ALA A 53 0.33 2.76 -8.48
CA ALA A 53 0.65 1.75 -9.48
C ALA A 53 0.73 2.37 -10.88
N GLN A 54 1.71 1.92 -11.67
CA GLN A 54 1.88 2.35 -13.06
C GLN A 54 2.18 1.18 -13.99
N LEU A 55 1.57 1.22 -15.17
CA LEU A 55 1.96 0.41 -16.33
C LEU A 55 3.22 1.03 -16.95
N LYS A 56 3.98 0.24 -17.70
CA LYS A 56 5.09 0.75 -18.51
C LYS A 56 4.60 1.68 -19.63
#